data_AF-A0A7X7JY96-F1
#
_entry.id   AF-A0A7X7JY96-F1
#
_cell.length_a   1.000
_cell.length_b   1.000
_cell.length_c   1.000
_cell.angle_alpha   90.00
_cell.angle_beta   90.00
_cell.angle_gamma   90.00
#
_symmetry.space_group_name_H-M   'P 1'
#
loop_
_entity.id
_entity.type
_entity.pdbx_description
1 polymer ?
#
loop_
_entity_poly.entity_id
_entity_poly.type
_entity_poly.pdbx_seq_one_letter_code
_entity_poly.pdbx_strand_id
1 'polypeptide(L)'
;MISRLSQLFVRTLRDDPAEAEVASHKLLVRAGYLRRAAPGVYSWLPLGLKVLRKVETIIREEMEAIGAQEVHFPALLPREPYEATGRWNDYGENLFRLQDRRGTDMLLGPTHEEMFTLLVGDLYNSYKDLPLSLYQIQTKYRDEARPRAGLLRGREFVMKDSYSFDVDDAGLDASYRAHREAYEKIFDRLGFEYVIVSATAGAMGGSESEEFLAVSPVGEDTFAHSPGGYAANVEAVETPAPEPLPVDDAPAMTVVDTPGAASIVDVVALLNDELPGETPWTASQMLKNLLYVVTEPDGSTHPLAIALPGDRDVDEKRLEAALEPATAAPFEAEDFERYPSVPVGYIGPVTADGESILGA
;
A
#
# COMPACT_ATOMS: atom_id res chain seq x y z
N MET A 1 -19.90 -8.85 -37.27
CA MET A 1 -18.88 -7.88 -36.80
C MET A 1 -19.41 -6.47 -37.03
N ILE A 2 -19.51 -5.62 -36.00
CA ILE A 2 -19.89 -4.21 -36.18
C ILE A 2 -18.73 -3.52 -36.92
N SER A 3 -18.94 -3.12 -38.18
CA SER A 3 -17.89 -2.57 -39.06
C SER A 3 -18.07 -1.08 -39.39
N ARG A 4 -19.19 -0.47 -38.99
CA ARG A 4 -19.49 0.95 -39.24
C ARG A 4 -19.61 1.71 -37.93
N LEU A 5 -19.00 2.89 -37.86
CA LEU A 5 -19.08 3.78 -36.69
C LEU A 5 -20.53 4.14 -36.33
N SER A 6 -21.41 4.29 -37.33
CA SER A 6 -22.83 4.60 -37.13
C SER A 6 -23.63 3.53 -36.39
N GLN A 7 -23.10 2.30 -36.30
CA GLN A 7 -23.70 1.17 -35.58
C GLN A 7 -23.02 0.90 -34.23
N LEU A 8 -21.88 1.54 -33.98
CA LEU A 8 -21.16 1.39 -32.72
C LEU A 8 -21.81 2.25 -31.65
N PHE A 9 -22.12 1.66 -30.50
CA PHE A 9 -22.54 2.42 -29.32
C PHE A 9 -21.32 3.14 -28.72
N VAL A 10 -20.97 4.28 -29.29
CA VAL A 10 -19.90 5.16 -28.83
C VAL A 10 -20.39 6.61 -28.86
N ARG A 11 -20.16 7.33 -27.77
CA ARG A 11 -20.47 8.76 -27.64
C ARG A 11 -19.28 9.44 -27.02
N THR A 12 -18.55 10.21 -27.82
CA THR A 12 -17.38 10.95 -27.35
C THR A 12 -17.79 12.27 -26.71
N LEU A 13 -17.01 12.75 -25.75
CA LEU A 13 -17.20 14.04 -25.10
C LEU A 13 -16.19 15.06 -25.63
N ARG A 14 -16.66 16.29 -25.85
CA ARG A 14 -15.80 17.40 -26.27
C ARG A 14 -14.87 17.82 -25.13
N ASP A 15 -15.46 18.06 -23.97
CA ASP A 15 -14.79 18.60 -22.79
C ASP A 15 -14.43 17.48 -21.80
N ASP A 16 -13.47 17.77 -20.91
CA ASP A 16 -13.08 16.84 -19.84
C ASP A 16 -14.22 16.69 -18.82
N PRO A 17 -14.48 15.46 -18.30
CA PRO A 17 -15.37 15.27 -17.16
C PRO A 17 -14.85 16.03 -15.94
N ALA A 18 -15.73 16.68 -15.20
CA ALA A 18 -15.35 17.54 -14.07
C ALA A 18 -14.65 16.77 -12.94
N GLU A 19 -15.00 15.49 -12.77
CA GLU A 19 -14.46 14.59 -11.75
C GLU A 19 -13.18 13.86 -12.15
N ALA A 20 -12.70 14.04 -13.39
CA ALA A 20 -11.56 13.30 -13.90
C ALA A 20 -10.28 14.12 -13.76
N GLU A 21 -9.37 13.69 -12.90
CA GLU A 21 -8.13 14.40 -12.61
C GLU A 21 -6.98 13.93 -13.51
N VAL A 22 -6.77 12.61 -13.60
CA VAL A 22 -5.67 12.01 -14.37
C VAL A 22 -6.02 11.83 -15.86
N ALA A 23 -5.00 11.90 -16.72
CA ALA A 23 -5.16 11.84 -18.17
C ALA A 23 -5.83 10.54 -18.64
N SER A 24 -5.48 9.38 -18.07
CA SER A 24 -6.06 8.08 -18.40
C SER A 24 -7.58 8.07 -18.17
N HIS A 25 -8.04 8.55 -17.01
CA HIS A 25 -9.45 8.66 -16.66
C HIS A 25 -10.19 9.62 -17.62
N LYS A 26 -9.64 10.82 -17.85
CA LYS A 26 -10.21 11.80 -18.78
C LYS A 26 -10.40 11.21 -20.18
N LEU A 27 -9.36 10.58 -20.72
CA LEU A 27 -9.36 10.03 -22.08
C LEU A 27 -10.31 8.84 -22.21
N LEU A 28 -10.33 7.91 -21.25
CA LEU A 28 -11.22 6.74 -21.29
C LEU A 28 -12.70 7.14 -21.27
N VAL A 29 -13.06 8.15 -20.47
CA VAL A 29 -14.44 8.66 -20.44
C VAL A 29 -14.75 9.44 -21.71
N ARG A 30 -13.87 10.35 -22.15
CA ARG A 30 -14.09 11.17 -23.35
C ARG A 30 -14.17 10.35 -24.64
N ALA A 31 -13.41 9.26 -24.73
CA ALA A 31 -13.43 8.36 -25.88
C ALA A 31 -14.61 7.38 -25.85
N GLY A 32 -15.43 7.39 -24.80
CA GLY A 32 -16.58 6.49 -24.65
C GLY A 32 -16.17 5.04 -24.39
N TYR A 33 -15.08 4.82 -23.65
CA TYR A 33 -14.64 3.48 -23.20
C TYR A 33 -15.29 3.11 -21.87
N LEU A 34 -15.53 4.11 -21.02
CA LEU A 34 -16.10 3.94 -19.69
C LEU A 34 -17.23 4.94 -19.45
N ARG A 35 -18.14 4.59 -18.55
CA ARG A 35 -19.13 5.51 -17.97
C ARG A 35 -19.16 5.31 -16.46
N ARG A 36 -19.04 6.39 -15.70
CA ARG A 36 -19.18 6.32 -14.24
C ARG A 36 -20.63 5.96 -13.86
N ALA A 37 -20.78 4.97 -12.98
CA ALA A 37 -22.06 4.55 -12.41
C ALA A 37 -22.22 5.05 -10.97
N ALA A 38 -21.13 5.05 -10.19
CA ALA A 38 -21.05 5.60 -8.84
C ALA A 38 -19.60 6.04 -8.54
N PRO A 39 -19.28 6.69 -7.40
CA PRO A 39 -17.89 6.89 -6.98
C PRO A 39 -17.13 5.56 -6.95
N GLY A 40 -16.02 5.47 -7.71
CA GLY A 40 -15.20 4.26 -7.83
C GLY A 40 -15.82 3.09 -8.61
N VAL A 41 -16.96 3.28 -9.27
CA VAL A 41 -17.66 2.19 -9.99
C VAL A 41 -17.97 2.61 -11.43
N TYR A 42 -17.52 1.82 -12.40
CA TYR A 42 -17.56 2.17 -13.82
C TYR A 42 -18.19 1.06 -14.66
N SER A 43 -19.06 1.47 -15.60
CA SER A 43 -19.55 0.60 -16.67
C SER A 43 -18.56 0.57 -17.83
N TRP A 44 -18.18 -0.63 -18.26
CA TRP A 44 -17.39 -0.86 -19.46
C TRP A 44 -18.25 -0.74 -20.72
N LEU A 45 -17.94 0.23 -21.58
CA LEU A 45 -18.60 0.43 -22.86
C LEU A 45 -17.97 -0.46 -23.95
N PRO A 46 -18.57 -0.63 -25.13
CA PRO A 46 -18.13 -1.64 -26.11
C PRO A 46 -16.66 -1.55 -26.53
N LEU A 47 -16.06 -0.36 -26.58
CA LEU A 47 -14.64 -0.19 -26.89
C LEU A 47 -13.75 -0.55 -25.70
N GLY A 48 -14.09 -0.08 -24.50
CA GLY A 48 -13.38 -0.44 -23.27
C GLY A 48 -13.40 -1.94 -23.01
N LEU A 49 -14.57 -2.56 -23.15
CA LEU A 49 -14.73 -4.00 -22.98
C LEU A 49 -13.89 -4.80 -23.98
N LYS A 50 -13.76 -4.34 -25.24
CA LYS A 50 -12.87 -4.99 -26.22
C LYS A 50 -11.41 -4.93 -25.79
N VAL A 51 -10.95 -3.82 -25.24
CA VAL A 51 -9.58 -3.69 -24.73
C VAL A 51 -9.38 -4.59 -23.51
N LEU A 52 -10.31 -4.56 -22.55
CA LEU A 52 -10.28 -5.44 -21.39
C LEU A 52 -10.12 -6.90 -21.82
N ARG A 53 -10.95 -7.40 -22.74
CA ARG A 53 -10.84 -8.79 -23.21
C ARG A 53 -9.52 -9.12 -23.91
N LYS A 54 -8.87 -8.15 -24.57
CA LYS A 54 -7.52 -8.36 -25.13
C LYS A 54 -6.48 -8.50 -24.03
N VAL A 55 -6.54 -7.66 -23.00
CA VAL A 55 -5.66 -7.76 -21.82
C VAL A 55 -5.86 -9.11 -21.13
N GLU A 56 -7.11 -9.51 -20.89
CA GLU A 56 -7.39 -10.82 -20.30
C GLU A 56 -6.90 -11.98 -21.16
N THR A 57 -6.93 -11.86 -22.50
CA THR A 57 -6.42 -12.91 -23.40
C THR A 57 -4.91 -13.09 -23.22
N ILE A 58 -4.15 -11.99 -23.17
CA ILE A 58 -2.70 -12.04 -22.91
C ILE A 58 -2.43 -12.70 -21.55
N ILE A 59 -3.16 -12.30 -20.52
CA ILE A 59 -3.03 -12.88 -19.18
C ILE A 59 -3.30 -14.38 -19.20
N ARG A 60 -4.40 -14.83 -19.82
CA ARG A 60 -4.72 -16.26 -19.92
C ARG A 60 -3.62 -17.05 -20.61
N GLU A 61 -3.14 -16.57 -21.73
CA GLU A 61 -2.07 -17.23 -22.50
C GLU A 61 -0.80 -17.44 -21.66
N GLU A 62 -0.37 -16.43 -20.90
CA GLU A 62 0.84 -16.54 -20.06
C GLU A 62 0.62 -17.36 -18.78
N MET A 63 -0.58 -17.31 -18.18
CA MET A 63 -0.93 -18.17 -17.03
C MET A 63 -1.04 -19.65 -17.44
N GLU A 64 -1.65 -19.94 -18.60
CA GLU A 64 -1.71 -21.30 -19.15
C GLU A 64 -0.30 -21.83 -19.51
N ALA A 65 0.61 -20.95 -19.95
CA ALA A 65 1.98 -21.32 -20.27
C ALA A 65 2.78 -21.83 -19.05
N ILE A 66 2.41 -21.43 -17.83
CA ILE A 66 2.99 -21.95 -16.58
C ILE A 66 2.17 -23.11 -15.99
N GLY A 67 1.14 -23.59 -16.70
CA GLY A 67 0.30 -24.69 -16.27
C GLY A 67 -0.80 -24.31 -15.26
N ALA A 68 -1.02 -23.01 -15.01
CA ALA A 68 -2.09 -22.55 -14.14
C ALA A 68 -3.46 -22.74 -14.81
N GLN A 69 -4.47 -23.14 -14.04
CA GLN A 69 -5.81 -23.45 -14.55
C GLN A 69 -6.83 -22.39 -14.13
N GLU A 70 -7.63 -21.89 -15.08
CA GLU A 70 -8.65 -20.87 -14.79
C GLU A 70 -9.88 -21.51 -14.10
N VAL A 71 -10.24 -20.97 -12.94
CA VAL A 71 -11.48 -21.23 -12.21
C VAL A 71 -12.30 -19.93 -12.09
N HIS A 72 -13.54 -20.02 -11.61
CA HIS A 72 -14.36 -18.83 -11.41
C HIS A 72 -15.19 -18.94 -10.14
N PHE A 73 -14.81 -18.16 -9.13
CA PHE A 73 -15.52 -18.11 -7.85
C PHE A 73 -16.67 -17.09 -7.86
N PRO A 74 -17.69 -17.30 -6.99
CA PRO A 74 -18.66 -16.25 -6.73
C PRO A 74 -17.99 -15.00 -6.13
N ALA A 75 -18.59 -13.84 -6.40
CA ALA A 75 -18.20 -12.59 -5.72
C ALA A 75 -18.89 -12.44 -4.36
N LEU A 76 -20.07 -13.03 -4.20
CA LEU A 76 -20.83 -13.02 -2.95
C LEU A 76 -20.38 -14.22 -2.11
N LEU A 77 -19.71 -13.97 -0.99
CA LEU A 77 -19.06 -14.99 -0.17
C LEU A 77 -19.70 -15.08 1.23
N PRO A 78 -19.72 -16.28 1.83
CA PRO A 78 -20.10 -16.46 3.23
C PRO A 78 -19.08 -15.83 4.18
N ARG A 79 -19.52 -15.37 5.35
CA ARG A 79 -18.66 -14.77 6.39
C ARG A 79 -17.66 -15.77 6.97
N GLU A 80 -18.09 -17.01 7.18
CA GLU A 80 -17.42 -18.00 8.03
C GLU A 80 -15.96 -18.25 7.64
N PRO A 81 -15.57 -18.37 6.35
CA PRO A 81 -14.18 -18.56 5.97
C PRO A 81 -13.29 -17.37 6.31
N TYR A 82 -13.79 -16.14 6.15
CA TYR A 82 -13.06 -14.91 6.50
C TYR A 82 -12.96 -14.71 8.01
N GLU A 83 -13.95 -15.18 8.77
CA GLU A 83 -13.88 -15.18 10.23
C GLU A 83 -12.85 -16.18 10.74
N ALA A 84 -12.75 -17.36 10.11
CA ALA A 84 -11.76 -18.38 10.45
C ALA A 84 -10.31 -17.92 10.24
N THR A 85 -10.06 -17.03 9.27
CA THR A 85 -8.74 -16.42 9.03
C THR A 85 -8.50 -15.13 9.80
N GLY A 86 -9.47 -14.64 10.58
CA GLY A 86 -9.41 -13.33 11.26
C GLY A 86 -9.69 -12.13 10.34
N ARG A 87 -9.52 -12.30 9.03
CA ARG A 87 -9.63 -11.27 8.00
C ARG A 87 -11.03 -10.64 7.89
N TRP A 88 -12.06 -11.27 8.45
CA TRP A 88 -13.35 -10.61 8.63
C TRP A 88 -13.23 -9.31 9.43
N ASN A 89 -12.40 -9.26 10.46
CA ASN A 89 -12.17 -8.06 11.27
C ASN A 89 -10.99 -7.25 10.72
N ASP A 90 -9.88 -7.89 10.36
CA ASP A 90 -8.63 -7.20 9.98
C ASP A 90 -8.79 -6.33 8.73
N TYR A 91 -9.66 -6.71 7.78
CA TYR A 91 -9.96 -5.85 6.63
C TYR A 91 -10.69 -4.53 7.00
N GLY A 92 -11.22 -4.42 8.21
CA GLY A 92 -11.84 -3.20 8.72
C GLY A 92 -13.02 -2.71 7.86
N GLU A 93 -12.99 -1.42 7.52
CA GLU A 93 -14.02 -0.75 6.71
C GLU A 93 -13.88 -1.00 5.20
N ASN A 94 -12.73 -1.51 4.74
CA ASN A 94 -12.52 -1.82 3.33
C ASN A 94 -13.36 -3.02 2.85
N LEU A 95 -13.91 -3.80 3.79
CA LEU A 95 -14.73 -4.97 3.48
C LEU A 95 -16.21 -4.59 3.30
N PHE A 96 -16.73 -4.78 2.10
CA PHE A 96 -18.18 -4.70 1.89
C PHE A 96 -18.89 -5.87 2.58
N ARG A 97 -19.62 -5.57 3.65
CA ARG A 97 -20.48 -6.51 4.39
C ARG A 97 -21.94 -6.29 4.04
N LEU A 98 -22.69 -7.37 3.92
CA LEU A 98 -24.13 -7.32 3.66
C LEU A 98 -24.84 -8.46 4.36
N GLN A 99 -26.15 -8.31 4.55
CA GLN A 99 -27.00 -9.38 5.07
C GLN A 99 -28.01 -9.82 4.02
N ASP A 100 -28.19 -11.14 3.90
CA ASP A 100 -29.25 -11.70 3.08
C ASP A 100 -30.63 -11.46 3.73
N ARG A 101 -31.72 -11.82 3.03
CA ARG A 101 -33.08 -11.63 3.53
C ARG A 101 -33.42 -12.42 4.80
N ARG A 102 -32.58 -13.37 5.19
CA ARG A 102 -32.71 -14.19 6.41
C ARG A 102 -31.83 -13.67 7.54
N GLY A 103 -31.07 -12.59 7.33
CA GLY A 103 -30.12 -12.05 8.30
C GLY A 103 -28.77 -12.76 8.30
N THR A 104 -28.43 -13.49 7.25
CA THR A 104 -27.14 -14.18 7.12
C THR A 104 -26.08 -13.18 6.69
N ASP A 105 -25.01 -13.06 7.46
CA ASP A 105 -23.87 -12.21 7.11
C ASP A 105 -23.11 -12.79 5.90
N MET A 106 -22.82 -11.90 4.95
CA MET A 106 -22.06 -12.18 3.74
C MET A 106 -21.13 -11.01 3.46
N LEU A 107 -20.22 -11.21 2.51
CA LEU A 107 -19.35 -10.16 1.99
C LEU A 107 -19.31 -10.18 0.46
N LEU A 108 -18.90 -9.06 -0.14
CA LEU A 108 -18.40 -9.05 -1.50
C LEU A 108 -16.88 -9.23 -1.48
N GLY A 109 -16.37 -10.24 -2.19
CA GLY A 109 -14.97 -10.68 -2.12
C GLY A 109 -13.98 -9.57 -2.54
N PRO A 110 -13.11 -9.09 -1.62
CA PRO A 110 -11.99 -8.21 -1.96
C PRO A 110 -10.81 -8.97 -2.58
N THR A 111 -10.76 -10.28 -2.34
CA THR A 111 -9.79 -11.28 -2.79
C THR A 111 -10.32 -12.69 -2.43
N HIS A 112 -9.58 -13.77 -2.68
CA HIS A 112 -10.13 -15.14 -2.62
C HIS A 112 -9.23 -16.19 -1.96
N GLU A 113 -8.24 -15.83 -1.13
CA GLU A 113 -7.33 -16.79 -0.46
C GLU A 113 -8.12 -17.93 0.23
N GLU A 114 -9.13 -17.57 1.02
CA GLU A 114 -9.99 -18.51 1.74
C GLU A 114 -10.71 -19.46 0.78
N MET A 115 -11.21 -18.93 -0.34
CA MET A 115 -12.03 -19.71 -1.28
C MET A 115 -11.17 -20.70 -2.07
N PHE A 116 -9.98 -20.28 -2.51
CA PHE A 116 -9.04 -21.19 -3.15
C PHE A 116 -8.54 -22.24 -2.15
N THR A 117 -8.22 -21.85 -0.92
CA THR A 117 -7.78 -22.78 0.14
C THR A 117 -8.84 -23.85 0.43
N LEU A 118 -10.12 -23.45 0.56
CA LEU A 118 -11.21 -24.38 0.79
C LEU A 118 -11.46 -25.30 -0.41
N LEU A 119 -11.42 -24.77 -1.65
CA LEU A 119 -11.61 -25.57 -2.85
C LEU A 119 -10.54 -26.66 -2.99
N VAL A 120 -9.27 -26.29 -2.80
CA VAL A 120 -8.17 -27.24 -2.88
C VAL A 120 -8.20 -28.20 -1.72
N GLY A 121 -8.46 -27.74 -0.49
CA GLY A 121 -8.58 -28.60 0.68
C GLY A 121 -9.69 -29.66 0.59
N ASP A 122 -10.79 -29.37 -0.11
CA ASP A 122 -11.88 -30.32 -0.33
C ASP A 122 -11.51 -31.37 -1.40
N LEU A 123 -10.85 -30.95 -2.49
CA LEU A 123 -10.65 -31.77 -3.68
C LEU A 123 -9.29 -32.48 -3.75
N TYR A 124 -8.23 -31.90 -3.18
CA TYR A 124 -6.84 -32.36 -3.27
C TYR A 124 -6.38 -32.92 -1.93
N ASN A 125 -6.57 -34.23 -1.76
CA ASN A 125 -6.34 -34.93 -0.49
C ASN A 125 -5.00 -35.68 -0.45
N SER A 126 -4.16 -35.60 -1.49
CA SER A 126 -2.85 -36.23 -1.55
C SER A 126 -1.77 -35.26 -2.02
N TYR A 127 -0.57 -35.37 -1.44
CA TYR A 127 0.61 -34.65 -1.93
C TYR A 127 0.95 -34.96 -3.39
N LYS A 128 0.47 -36.10 -3.92
CA LYS A 128 0.67 -36.50 -5.33
C LYS A 128 -0.13 -35.66 -6.32
N ASP A 129 -1.13 -34.95 -5.82
CA ASP A 129 -1.96 -34.05 -6.63
C ASP A 129 -1.32 -32.64 -6.70
N LEU A 130 -0.19 -32.41 -5.99
CA LEU A 130 0.56 -31.15 -5.97
C LEU A 130 1.91 -31.31 -6.72
N PRO A 131 2.47 -30.21 -7.28
CA PRO A 131 2.01 -28.82 -7.17
C PRO A 131 0.79 -28.51 -8.05
N LEU A 132 0.02 -27.51 -7.64
CA LEU A 132 -1.17 -27.02 -8.34
C LEU A 132 -1.14 -25.51 -8.41
N SER A 133 -1.46 -24.93 -9.57
CA SER A 133 -1.69 -23.49 -9.72
C SER A 133 -3.09 -23.24 -10.29
N LEU A 134 -3.89 -22.44 -9.60
CA LEU A 134 -5.22 -22.03 -10.02
C LEU A 134 -5.31 -20.52 -10.07
N TYR A 135 -6.03 -19.97 -11.05
CA TYR A 135 -6.26 -18.53 -11.13
C TYR A 135 -7.68 -18.21 -11.56
N GLN A 136 -8.10 -16.97 -11.40
CA GLN A 136 -9.34 -16.47 -12.00
C GLN A 136 -9.15 -15.04 -12.50
N ILE A 137 -9.97 -14.63 -13.46
CA ILE A 137 -10.14 -13.22 -13.84
C ILE A 137 -11.56 -12.79 -13.45
N GLN A 138 -11.69 -12.03 -12.36
CA GLN A 138 -12.98 -11.82 -11.71
C GLN A 138 -13.07 -10.43 -11.04
N THR A 139 -14.30 -9.92 -10.89
CA THR A 139 -14.59 -8.62 -10.27
C THR A 139 -14.47 -8.66 -8.74
N LYS A 140 -13.57 -7.83 -8.21
CA LYS A 140 -13.32 -7.62 -6.79
C LYS A 140 -14.01 -6.37 -6.27
N TYR A 141 -14.27 -6.37 -4.97
CA TYR A 141 -14.95 -5.28 -4.27
C TYR A 141 -14.15 -4.84 -3.06
N ARG A 142 -13.79 -3.55 -2.98
CA ARG A 142 -13.13 -2.94 -1.82
C ARG A 142 -13.81 -1.60 -1.56
N ASP A 143 -14.30 -1.34 -0.35
CA ASP A 143 -14.97 -0.07 -0.04
C ASP A 143 -13.95 1.04 0.24
N GLU A 144 -13.16 1.34 -0.79
CA GLU A 144 -12.14 2.38 -0.76
C GLU A 144 -12.76 3.72 -0.31
N ALA A 145 -12.22 4.28 0.76
CA ALA A 145 -12.71 5.52 1.37
C ALA A 145 -12.63 6.71 0.40
N ARG A 146 -11.60 6.75 -0.46
CA ARG A 146 -11.36 7.84 -1.41
C ARG A 146 -11.06 7.30 -2.82
N PRO A 147 -12.07 6.79 -3.55
CA PRO A 147 -11.86 6.26 -4.88
C PRO A 147 -11.56 7.41 -5.85
N ARG A 148 -10.45 7.30 -6.59
CA ARG A 148 -9.90 8.37 -7.42
C ARG A 148 -9.24 7.82 -8.69
N ALA A 149 -8.83 8.72 -9.58
CA ALA A 149 -8.04 8.37 -10.76
C ALA A 149 -8.66 7.34 -11.73
N GLY A 150 -9.99 7.24 -11.80
CA GLY A 150 -10.67 6.38 -12.76
C GLY A 150 -10.59 4.90 -12.38
N LEU A 151 -10.03 4.09 -13.29
CA LEU A 151 -9.82 2.64 -13.07
C LEU A 151 -8.63 2.32 -12.16
N LEU A 152 -7.77 3.30 -11.87
CA LEU A 152 -6.57 3.06 -11.06
C LEU A 152 -6.91 2.78 -9.60
N ARG A 153 -7.93 3.44 -9.04
CA ARG A 153 -8.39 3.22 -7.66
C ARG A 153 -9.91 3.26 -7.57
N GLY A 154 -10.52 2.10 -7.80
CA GLY A 154 -11.96 1.89 -7.78
C GLY A 154 -12.44 1.08 -6.57
N ARG A 155 -13.77 1.02 -6.39
CA ARG A 155 -14.43 0.16 -5.41
C ARG A 155 -14.90 -1.17 -5.99
N GLU A 156 -15.10 -1.20 -7.30
CA GLU A 156 -15.36 -2.39 -8.09
C GLU A 156 -14.35 -2.41 -9.25
N PHE A 157 -13.55 -3.46 -9.34
CA PHE A 157 -12.50 -3.57 -10.35
C PHE A 157 -12.25 -5.03 -10.74
N VAL A 158 -11.68 -5.24 -11.93
CA VAL A 158 -11.34 -6.59 -12.42
C VAL A 158 -9.92 -6.92 -11.99
N MET A 159 -9.75 -8.06 -11.36
CA MET A 159 -8.46 -8.58 -10.94
C MET A 159 -8.25 -9.96 -11.53
N LYS A 160 -7.00 -10.23 -11.93
CA LYS A 160 -6.52 -11.60 -12.01
C LYS A 160 -5.85 -11.94 -10.70
N ASP A 161 -6.32 -12.95 -10.01
CA ASP A 161 -5.77 -13.51 -8.77
C ASP A 161 -5.41 -14.98 -9.01
N SER A 162 -4.23 -15.39 -8.54
CA SER A 162 -3.65 -16.71 -8.77
C SER A 162 -3.05 -17.24 -7.47
N TYR A 163 -3.22 -18.53 -7.22
CA TYR A 163 -2.84 -19.21 -6.00
C TYR A 163 -2.17 -20.53 -6.36
N SER A 164 -0.92 -20.71 -5.93
CA SER A 164 -0.22 -21.98 -6.02
C SER A 164 -0.31 -22.74 -4.69
N PHE A 165 -0.30 -24.06 -4.80
CA PHE A 165 -0.33 -24.99 -3.68
C PHE A 165 0.81 -25.97 -3.87
N ASP A 166 1.76 -25.94 -2.96
CA ASP A 166 3.04 -26.63 -3.05
C ASP A 166 3.26 -27.49 -1.80
N VAL A 167 4.07 -28.55 -1.93
CA VAL A 167 4.32 -29.50 -0.82
C VAL A 167 5.35 -28.96 0.17
N ASP A 168 6.31 -28.19 -0.32
CA ASP A 168 7.44 -27.65 0.43
C ASP A 168 7.89 -26.30 -0.15
N ASP A 169 8.81 -25.63 0.55
CA ASP A 169 9.32 -24.32 0.19
C ASP A 169 10.01 -24.31 -1.17
N ALA A 170 10.67 -25.42 -1.57
CA ALA A 170 11.30 -25.52 -2.87
C ALA A 170 10.28 -25.54 -4.02
N GLY A 171 9.12 -26.17 -3.80
CA GLY A 171 7.96 -26.09 -4.68
C GLY A 171 7.41 -24.67 -4.75
N LEU A 172 7.22 -24.02 -3.60
CA LEU A 172 6.79 -22.62 -3.53
C LEU A 172 7.72 -21.70 -4.33
N ASP A 173 9.04 -21.80 -4.14
CA ASP A 173 10.03 -21.02 -4.89
C ASP A 173 9.93 -21.24 -6.41
N ALA A 174 9.67 -22.47 -6.83
CA ALA A 174 9.50 -22.79 -8.25
C ALA A 174 8.21 -22.17 -8.81
N SER A 175 7.10 -22.30 -8.09
CA SER A 175 5.81 -21.70 -8.42
C SER A 175 5.91 -20.17 -8.45
N TYR A 176 6.59 -19.56 -7.48
CA TYR A 176 6.83 -18.12 -7.41
C TYR A 176 7.62 -17.61 -8.61
N ARG A 177 8.76 -18.24 -8.94
CA ARG A 177 9.55 -17.88 -10.13
C ARG A 177 8.74 -18.02 -11.42
N ALA A 178 7.93 -19.07 -11.55
CA ALA A 178 7.08 -19.25 -12.72
C ALA A 178 6.05 -18.12 -12.86
N HIS A 179 5.41 -17.72 -11.76
CA HIS A 179 4.49 -16.58 -11.75
C HIS A 179 5.20 -15.26 -12.08
N ARG A 180 6.38 -15.02 -11.50
CA ARG A 180 7.21 -13.85 -11.79
C ARG A 180 7.52 -13.75 -13.28
N GLU A 181 8.04 -14.81 -13.89
CA GLU A 181 8.34 -14.87 -15.32
C GLU A 181 7.09 -14.66 -16.18
N ALA A 182 5.94 -15.20 -15.77
CA ALA A 182 4.67 -14.99 -16.47
C ALA A 182 4.26 -13.51 -16.42
N TYR A 183 4.39 -12.84 -15.28
CA TYR A 183 4.07 -11.42 -15.14
C TYR A 183 4.98 -10.53 -15.99
N GLU A 184 6.29 -10.82 -16.02
CA GLU A 184 7.24 -10.14 -16.91
C GLU A 184 6.77 -10.24 -18.37
N LYS A 185 6.44 -11.45 -18.86
CA LYS A 185 5.91 -11.65 -20.22
C LYS A 185 4.58 -10.93 -20.46
N ILE A 186 3.66 -10.94 -19.50
CA ILE A 186 2.38 -10.21 -19.62
C ILE A 186 2.67 -8.72 -19.82
N PHE A 187 3.55 -8.14 -19.01
CA PHE A 187 3.79 -6.69 -19.02
C PHE A 187 4.59 -6.27 -20.25
N ASP A 188 5.58 -7.07 -20.66
CA ASP A 188 6.30 -6.90 -21.93
C ASP A 188 5.35 -6.92 -23.14
N ARG A 189 4.40 -7.87 -23.16
CA ARG A 189 3.39 -7.98 -24.23
C ARG A 189 2.39 -6.83 -24.23
N LEU A 190 2.10 -6.25 -23.06
CA LEU A 190 1.25 -5.07 -22.93
C LEU A 190 2.00 -3.77 -23.32
N GLY A 191 3.34 -3.78 -23.27
CA GLY A 191 4.20 -2.79 -23.89
C GLY A 191 4.30 -1.46 -23.14
N PHE A 192 4.24 -1.48 -21.81
CA PHE A 192 4.48 -0.32 -20.95
C PHE A 192 5.73 -0.51 -20.08
N GLU A 193 6.31 0.60 -19.64
CA GLU A 193 7.46 0.58 -18.74
C GLU A 193 7.02 0.19 -17.33
N TYR A 194 7.72 -0.78 -16.74
CA TYR A 194 7.47 -1.22 -15.38
C TYR A 194 8.79 -1.50 -14.65
N VAL A 195 8.73 -1.49 -13.33
CA VAL A 195 9.80 -1.92 -12.43
C VAL A 195 9.26 -3.01 -11.52
N ILE A 196 10.11 -3.96 -11.15
CA ILE A 196 9.77 -4.96 -10.13
C ILE A 196 10.51 -4.57 -8.86
N VAL A 197 9.77 -4.40 -7.77
CA VAL A 197 10.29 -3.92 -6.49
C VAL A 197 10.01 -4.94 -5.40
N SER A 198 10.93 -5.09 -4.45
CA SER A 198 10.60 -5.76 -3.19
C SER A 198 9.56 -4.96 -2.41
N ALA A 199 8.63 -5.65 -1.77
CA ALA A 199 7.54 -5.04 -1.01
C ALA A 199 7.30 -5.81 0.30
N THR A 200 6.47 -5.26 1.18
CA THR A 200 5.98 -5.98 2.37
C THR A 200 4.74 -6.81 2.02
N ALA A 201 4.59 -7.99 2.62
CA ALA A 201 3.42 -8.84 2.40
C ALA A 201 2.13 -8.29 3.07
N GLY A 202 2.29 -7.50 4.15
CA GLY A 202 1.21 -6.90 4.92
C GLY A 202 0.12 -7.90 5.33
N ALA A 203 -1.13 -7.45 5.31
CA ALA A 203 -2.32 -8.22 5.71
C ALA A 203 -2.61 -9.49 4.88
N MET A 204 -1.89 -9.74 3.78
CA MET A 204 -1.99 -10.99 3.04
C MET A 204 -1.17 -12.12 3.68
N GLY A 205 -0.21 -11.75 4.55
CA GLY A 205 0.77 -12.68 5.13
C GLY A 205 1.79 -13.17 4.10
N GLY A 206 2.97 -13.58 4.56
CA GLY A 206 4.03 -14.09 3.67
C GLY A 206 5.43 -13.62 4.07
N SER A 207 6.45 -14.23 3.46
CA SER A 207 7.88 -13.95 3.72
C SER A 207 8.55 -13.16 2.59
N GLU A 208 8.22 -13.45 1.33
CA GLU A 208 8.70 -12.71 0.16
C GLU A 208 7.53 -12.08 -0.60
N SER A 209 7.65 -10.80 -0.96
CA SER A 209 6.63 -10.05 -1.71
C SER A 209 7.30 -9.15 -2.73
N GLU A 210 6.73 -9.11 -3.92
CA GLU A 210 7.18 -8.27 -5.02
C GLU A 210 6.00 -7.59 -5.70
N GLU A 211 6.20 -6.32 -6.04
CA GLU A 211 5.24 -5.54 -6.78
C GLU A 211 5.79 -5.20 -8.16
N PHE A 212 4.91 -5.29 -9.15
CA PHE A 212 5.22 -4.86 -10.52
C PHE A 212 4.55 -3.50 -10.74
N LEU A 213 5.34 -2.43 -10.66
CA LEU A 213 4.85 -1.06 -10.73
C LEU A 213 5.02 -0.50 -12.16
N ALA A 214 3.92 -0.08 -12.77
CA ALA A 214 3.98 0.68 -14.03
C ALA A 214 4.53 2.08 -13.76
N VAL A 215 5.61 2.47 -14.46
CA VAL A 215 6.30 3.73 -14.20
C VAL A 215 5.44 4.90 -14.69
N SER A 216 5.02 5.77 -13.77
CA SER A 216 4.12 6.88 -14.07
C SER A 216 4.29 8.04 -13.09
N PRO A 217 4.37 9.30 -13.55
CA PRO A 217 4.41 10.47 -12.66
C PRO A 217 3.16 10.66 -11.79
N VAL A 218 2.07 9.95 -12.08
CA VAL A 218 0.82 9.98 -11.31
C VAL A 218 0.57 8.68 -10.55
N GLY A 219 1.59 7.84 -10.39
CA GLY A 219 1.54 6.66 -9.52
C GLY A 219 1.35 7.07 -8.05
N GLU A 220 0.61 6.26 -7.30
CA GLU A 220 0.39 6.49 -5.86
C GLU A 220 1.51 5.89 -5.00
N ASP A 221 2.21 4.90 -5.54
CA ASP A 221 3.38 4.30 -4.90
C ASP A 221 4.66 5.01 -5.29
N THR A 222 5.53 5.15 -4.29
CA THR A 222 6.90 5.65 -4.47
C THR A 222 7.83 4.48 -4.22
N PHE A 223 8.88 4.34 -5.01
CA PHE A 223 9.85 3.28 -4.86
C PHE A 223 11.27 3.85 -4.97
N ALA A 224 12.20 3.22 -4.27
CA ALA A 224 13.62 3.46 -4.45
C ALA A 224 14.14 2.60 -5.60
N HIS A 225 15.00 3.15 -6.44
CA HIS A 225 15.71 2.42 -7.49
C HIS A 225 17.16 2.89 -7.57
N SER A 226 18.09 1.94 -7.57
CA SER A 226 19.52 2.21 -7.67
C SER A 226 20.09 1.75 -9.01
N PRO A 227 21.18 2.38 -9.51
CA PRO A 227 21.89 1.89 -10.69
C PRO A 227 22.43 0.45 -10.56
N GLY A 228 22.55 -0.08 -9.34
CA GLY A 228 22.99 -1.44 -9.05
C GLY A 228 21.89 -2.50 -9.14
N GLY A 229 20.66 -2.12 -9.51
CA GLY A 229 19.53 -3.04 -9.68
C GLY A 229 18.67 -3.23 -8.41
N TYR A 230 19.06 -2.64 -7.27
CA TYR A 230 18.19 -2.60 -6.10
C TYR A 230 16.94 -1.76 -6.40
N ALA A 231 15.77 -2.34 -6.18
CA ALA A 231 14.48 -1.70 -6.36
C ALA A 231 13.51 -2.18 -5.25
N ALA A 232 12.96 -1.25 -4.49
CA ALA A 232 12.09 -1.55 -3.35
C ALA A 232 11.01 -0.48 -3.22
N ASN A 233 9.77 -0.87 -2.90
CA ASN A 233 8.76 0.09 -2.46
C ASN A 233 9.22 0.72 -1.13
N VAL A 234 8.81 1.95 -0.85
CA VAL A 234 9.36 2.76 0.24
C VAL A 234 9.23 2.07 1.61
N GLU A 235 8.16 1.29 1.84
CA GLU A 235 8.00 0.50 3.06
C GLU A 235 9.01 -0.64 3.20
N ALA A 236 9.50 -1.17 2.09
CA ALA A 236 10.51 -2.23 2.05
C ALA A 236 11.95 -1.70 1.87
N VAL A 237 12.16 -0.38 1.87
CA VAL A 237 13.51 0.18 1.74
C VAL A 237 14.32 -0.07 3.01
N GLU A 238 15.39 -0.84 2.88
CA GLU A 238 16.43 -0.92 3.90
C GLU A 238 17.33 0.32 3.84
N THR A 239 17.38 1.07 4.93
CA THR A 239 18.31 2.20 5.07
C THR A 239 19.47 1.77 5.96
N PRO A 240 20.68 1.53 5.40
CA PRO A 240 21.82 1.17 6.22
C PRO A 240 22.11 2.31 7.20
N ALA A 241 22.36 1.96 8.47
CA ALA A 241 22.76 2.95 9.46
C ALA A 241 24.07 3.63 9.02
N PRO A 242 24.14 4.97 9.02
CA PRO A 242 25.39 5.65 8.72
C PRO A 242 26.43 5.33 9.80
N GLU A 243 27.71 5.46 9.47
CA GLU A 243 28.76 5.38 10.48
C GLU A 243 28.50 6.42 11.59
N PRO A 244 28.67 6.06 12.87
CA PRO A 244 28.52 6.99 13.97
C PRO A 244 29.43 8.21 13.79
N LEU A 245 28.89 9.40 14.03
CA LEU A 245 29.69 10.61 14.04
C LEU A 245 30.60 10.62 15.29
N PRO A 246 31.86 11.08 15.19
CA PRO A 246 32.69 11.31 16.37
C PRO A 246 32.05 12.36 17.27
N VAL A 247 31.90 12.04 18.56
CA VAL A 247 31.33 12.96 19.57
C VAL A 247 32.33 13.36 20.66
N ASP A 248 33.59 12.93 20.53
CA ASP A 248 34.62 13.16 21.55
C ASP A 248 34.92 14.65 21.77
N ASP A 249 34.81 15.46 20.72
CA ASP A 249 34.99 16.92 20.74
C ASP A 249 33.66 17.68 20.90
N ALA A 250 32.55 16.99 21.20
CA ALA A 250 31.25 17.65 21.38
C ALA A 250 31.29 18.56 22.62
N PRO A 251 30.79 19.81 22.51
CA PRO A 251 30.72 20.70 23.66
C PRO A 251 29.78 20.10 24.73
N ALA A 252 30.00 20.49 25.99
CA ALA A 252 29.07 20.14 27.06
C ALA A 252 27.65 20.65 26.72
N MET A 253 26.64 19.84 27.02
CA MET A 253 25.24 20.21 26.80
C MET A 253 24.91 21.52 27.55
N THR A 254 24.27 22.46 26.86
CA THR A 254 23.82 23.72 27.42
C THR A 254 22.36 23.96 27.11
N VAL A 255 21.62 24.50 28.09
CA VAL A 255 20.25 24.98 27.87
C VAL A 255 20.31 26.36 27.24
N VAL A 256 19.58 26.54 26.14
CA VAL A 256 19.43 27.81 25.42
C VAL A 256 17.96 28.22 25.46
N ASP A 257 17.68 29.47 25.80
CA ASP A 257 16.32 30.01 25.74
C ASP A 257 15.92 30.20 24.27
N THR A 258 14.86 29.52 23.83
CA THR A 258 14.35 29.58 22.45
C THR A 258 12.90 30.12 22.39
N PRO A 259 12.64 31.34 22.91
CA PRO A 259 11.27 31.85 23.05
C PRO A 259 10.57 32.00 21.70
N GLY A 260 9.42 31.33 21.56
CA GLY A 260 8.60 31.41 20.34
C GLY A 260 9.12 30.60 19.15
N ALA A 261 10.22 29.85 19.32
CA ALA A 261 10.75 28.96 18.30
C ALA A 261 10.22 27.54 18.51
N ALA A 262 9.07 27.23 17.91
CA ALA A 262 8.38 25.93 18.05
C ALA A 262 8.58 24.99 16.85
N SER A 263 9.23 25.45 15.78
CA SER A 263 9.55 24.64 14.60
C SER A 263 11.06 24.55 14.37
N ILE A 264 11.50 23.53 13.64
CA ILE A 264 12.92 23.40 13.23
C ILE A 264 13.40 24.64 12.48
N VAL A 265 12.54 25.25 11.66
CA VAL A 265 12.87 26.48 10.93
C VAL A 265 13.12 27.64 11.89
N ASP A 266 12.27 27.81 12.90
CA ASP A 266 12.42 28.88 13.89
C ASP A 266 13.65 28.68 14.77
N VAL A 267 13.91 27.43 15.19
CA VAL A 267 15.10 27.07 15.99
C VAL A 267 16.37 27.34 15.20
N VAL A 268 16.43 26.92 13.94
CA VAL A 268 17.59 27.18 13.06
C VAL A 268 17.79 28.69 12.85
N ALA A 269 16.71 29.45 12.65
CA ALA A 269 16.79 30.89 12.48
C ALA A 269 17.32 31.57 13.75
N LEU A 270 16.77 31.23 14.91
CA LEU A 270 17.17 31.78 16.21
C LEU A 270 18.62 31.43 16.54
N LEU A 271 19.04 30.17 16.38
CA LEU A 271 20.42 29.76 16.66
C LEU A 271 21.42 30.46 15.74
N ASN A 272 21.08 30.70 14.48
CA ASN A 272 21.96 31.43 13.56
C ASN A 272 22.07 32.92 13.89
N ASP A 273 21.07 33.52 14.55
CA ASP A 273 21.07 34.93 14.96
C ASP A 273 21.76 35.13 16.31
N GLU A 274 21.38 34.32 17.31
CA GLU A 274 21.77 34.49 18.72
C GLU A 274 23.02 33.69 19.11
N LEU A 275 23.29 32.56 18.45
CA LEU A 275 24.41 31.65 18.76
C LEU A 275 25.09 31.13 17.48
N PRO A 276 25.60 32.01 16.59
CA PRO A 276 26.18 31.57 15.33
C PRO A 276 27.36 30.63 15.55
N GLY A 277 27.29 29.43 14.97
CA GLY A 277 28.41 28.50 14.90
C GLY A 277 29.50 28.97 13.91
N GLU A 278 30.60 28.22 13.81
CA GLU A 278 31.63 28.46 12.78
C GLU A 278 31.05 28.37 11.37
N THR A 279 30.07 27.47 11.19
CA THR A 279 29.21 27.38 10.02
C THR A 279 27.76 27.60 10.43
N PRO A 280 26.90 28.15 9.55
CA PRO A 280 25.49 28.30 9.85
C PRO A 280 24.85 26.96 10.24
N TRP A 281 24.03 27.00 11.28
CA TRP A 281 23.20 25.88 11.70
C TRP A 281 22.22 25.52 10.58
N THR A 282 22.01 24.22 10.42
CA THR A 282 21.11 23.65 9.42
C THR A 282 20.10 22.70 10.08
N ALA A 283 18.97 22.47 9.42
CA ALA A 283 17.94 21.57 9.93
C ALA A 283 18.46 20.13 10.16
N SER A 284 19.41 19.66 9.36
CA SER A 284 20.04 18.33 9.52
C SER A 284 20.85 18.17 10.81
N GLN A 285 21.22 19.28 11.45
CA GLN A 285 21.94 19.28 12.73
C GLN A 285 20.98 19.34 13.94
N MET A 286 19.68 19.47 13.69
CA MET A 286 18.65 19.46 14.72
C MET A 286 18.08 18.05 14.85
N LEU A 287 17.59 17.71 16.04
CA LEU A 287 16.85 16.47 16.28
C LEU A 287 15.36 16.79 16.39
N LYS A 288 14.58 16.44 15.36
CA LYS A 288 13.12 16.53 15.36
C LYS A 288 12.56 15.31 16.08
N ASN A 289 11.72 15.56 17.09
CA ASN A 289 11.00 14.53 17.84
C ASN A 289 9.52 14.60 17.47
N LEU A 290 8.99 13.51 16.92
CA LEU A 290 7.58 13.37 16.56
C LEU A 290 6.91 12.35 17.48
N LEU A 291 5.73 12.69 17.98
CA LEU A 291 4.99 11.83 18.91
C LEU A 291 3.80 11.17 18.21
N TYR A 292 3.62 9.89 18.53
CA TYR A 292 2.52 9.07 18.04
C TYR A 292 1.86 8.34 19.19
N VAL A 293 0.55 8.15 19.14
CA VAL A 293 -0.15 7.17 19.95
C VAL A 293 -0.18 5.87 19.18
N VAL A 294 0.40 4.83 19.75
CA VAL A 294 0.34 3.47 19.22
C VAL A 294 -0.89 2.80 19.81
N THR A 295 -1.71 2.18 18.96
CA THR A 295 -2.84 1.32 19.35
C THR A 295 -2.51 -0.12 19.00
N GLU A 296 -2.42 -0.96 20.03
CA GLU A 296 -2.20 -2.39 19.92
C GLU A 296 -3.48 -3.11 19.44
N PRO A 297 -3.37 -4.34 18.88
CA PRO A 297 -4.54 -5.11 18.45
C PRO A 297 -5.56 -5.41 19.56
N ASP A 298 -5.14 -5.40 20.82
CA ASP A 298 -6.01 -5.58 21.99
C ASP A 298 -6.75 -4.30 22.41
N GLY A 299 -6.53 -3.19 21.69
CA GLY A 299 -7.10 -1.87 21.95
C GLY A 299 -6.36 -1.05 23.00
N SER A 300 -5.29 -1.56 23.60
CA SER A 300 -4.44 -0.78 24.50
C SER A 300 -3.67 0.29 23.73
N THR A 301 -3.37 1.41 24.40
CA THR A 301 -2.68 2.56 23.79
C THR A 301 -1.48 3.00 24.60
N HIS A 302 -0.39 3.36 23.93
CA HIS A 302 0.83 3.87 24.55
C HIS A 302 1.53 4.91 23.64
N PRO A 303 2.36 5.81 24.20
CA PRO A 303 3.02 6.85 23.43
C PRO A 303 4.33 6.34 22.81
N LEU A 304 4.62 6.77 21.58
CA LEU A 304 5.86 6.53 20.86
C LEU A 304 6.49 7.87 20.45
N ALA A 305 7.78 8.03 20.71
CA ALA A 305 8.58 9.14 20.19
C ALA A 305 9.54 8.65 19.10
N ILE A 306 9.52 9.34 17.96
CA ILE A 306 10.41 9.07 16.84
C ILE A 306 11.35 10.27 16.67
N ALA A 307 12.65 10.03 16.82
CA ALA A 307 13.69 11.04 16.71
C ALA A 307 14.39 10.93 15.34
N LEU A 308 14.41 12.02 14.59
CA LEU A 308 14.99 12.11 13.24
C LEU A 308 15.78 13.41 13.08
N PRO A 309 16.76 13.49 12.15
CA PRO A 309 17.30 14.77 11.69
C PRO A 309 16.19 15.76 11.31
N GLY A 310 16.36 17.04 11.64
CA GLY A 310 15.32 18.05 11.50
C GLY A 310 14.86 18.35 10.07
N ASP A 311 15.67 17.97 9.09
CA ASP A 311 15.39 18.04 7.65
C ASP A 311 14.70 16.79 7.08
N ARG A 312 14.32 15.83 7.94
CA ARG A 312 13.62 14.60 7.56
C ARG A 312 12.26 14.51 8.22
N ASP A 313 11.37 13.75 7.59
CA ASP A 313 10.04 13.46 8.11
C ASP A 313 9.86 11.94 8.25
N VAL A 314 8.90 11.55 9.10
CA VAL A 314 8.47 10.16 9.19
C VAL A 314 7.72 9.81 7.92
N ASP A 315 8.12 8.71 7.29
CA ASP A 315 7.32 8.10 6.23
C ASP A 315 6.23 7.25 6.87
N GLU A 316 4.96 7.61 6.61
CA GLU A 316 3.80 6.94 7.23
C GLU A 316 3.76 5.44 6.90
N LYS A 317 4.07 5.06 5.66
CA LYS A 317 4.05 3.65 5.25
C LYS A 317 5.15 2.84 5.95
N ARG A 318 6.35 3.42 6.11
CA ARG A 318 7.44 2.77 6.87
C ARG A 318 7.09 2.64 8.35
N LEU A 319 6.42 3.63 8.92
CA LEU A 319 5.97 3.56 10.32
C LEU A 319 4.91 2.47 10.51
N GLU A 320 3.91 2.43 9.63
CA GLU A 320 2.88 1.39 9.61
C GLU A 320 3.50 -0.01 9.51
N ALA A 321 4.40 -0.22 8.54
CA ALA A 321 5.08 -1.51 8.36
C ALA A 321 5.95 -1.91 9.57
N ALA A 322 6.60 -0.95 10.24
CA ALA A 322 7.44 -1.22 11.40
C ALA A 322 6.65 -1.58 12.67
N LEU A 323 5.37 -1.18 12.73
CA LEU A 323 4.51 -1.39 13.90
C LEU A 323 3.47 -2.49 13.71
N GLU A 324 3.30 -3.04 12.51
CA GLU A 324 2.33 -4.11 12.23
C GLU A 324 2.43 -5.25 13.26
N PRO A 325 1.31 -5.68 13.89
CA PRO A 325 -0.10 -5.35 13.60
C PRO A 325 -0.67 -4.12 14.33
N ALA A 326 0.14 -3.37 15.09
CA ALA A 326 -0.29 -2.14 15.75
C ALA A 326 -0.42 -0.99 14.74
N THR A 327 -1.17 0.05 15.13
CA THR A 327 -1.33 1.27 14.34
C THR A 327 -0.79 2.48 15.10
N ALA A 328 -0.35 3.52 14.40
CA ALA A 328 0.14 4.74 15.01
C ALA A 328 -0.56 5.97 14.42
N ALA A 329 -1.07 6.84 15.29
CA ALA A 329 -1.62 8.14 14.92
C ALA A 329 -0.78 9.27 15.54
N PRO A 330 -0.52 10.38 14.84
CA PRO A 330 0.15 11.53 15.45
C PRO A 330 -0.62 12.02 16.68
N PHE A 331 0.10 12.52 17.69
CA PHE A 331 -0.53 13.12 18.87
C PHE A 331 -1.47 14.27 18.49
N GLU A 332 -2.67 14.28 19.08
CA GLU A 332 -3.59 15.41 19.04
C GLU A 332 -3.60 16.18 20.38
N ALA A 333 -4.35 17.28 20.45
CA ALA A 333 -4.39 18.14 21.64
C ALA A 333 -4.76 17.37 22.92
N GLU A 334 -5.69 16.42 22.83
CA GLU A 334 -6.12 15.58 23.96
C GLU A 334 -5.00 14.66 24.45
N ASP A 335 -4.11 14.20 23.56
CA ASP A 335 -2.97 13.35 23.93
C ASP A 335 -1.91 14.15 24.68
N PHE A 336 -1.68 15.40 24.30
CA PHE A 336 -0.79 16.29 25.05
C PHE A 336 -1.33 16.61 26.46
N GLU A 337 -2.64 16.63 26.65
CA GLU A 337 -3.24 16.73 27.99
C GLU A 337 -3.05 15.44 28.80
N ARG A 338 -3.13 14.27 28.14
CA ARG A 338 -2.91 12.95 28.75
C ARG A 338 -1.45 12.71 29.15
N TYR A 339 -0.51 13.30 28.42
CA TYR A 339 0.93 13.19 28.64
C TYR A 339 1.59 14.58 28.86
N PRO A 340 1.31 15.25 30.00
CA PRO A 340 1.73 16.65 30.22
C PRO A 340 3.25 16.82 30.38
N SER A 341 4.00 15.72 30.53
CA SER A 341 5.46 15.72 30.58
C SER A 341 6.11 15.98 29.21
N VAL A 342 5.33 16.08 28.12
CA VAL A 342 5.85 16.22 26.76
C VAL A 342 5.33 17.53 26.11
N PRO A 343 6.01 18.68 26.34
CA PRO A 343 5.55 19.97 25.85
C PRO A 343 5.74 20.14 24.35
N VAL A 344 4.65 20.44 23.61
CA VAL A 344 4.67 20.71 22.16
C VAL A 344 5.75 21.73 21.78
N GLY A 345 6.63 21.37 20.85
CA GLY A 345 7.68 22.25 20.32
C GLY A 345 8.98 22.31 21.15
N TYR A 346 9.03 21.69 22.34
CA TYR A 346 10.20 21.68 23.22
C TYR A 346 10.57 20.25 23.67
N ILE A 347 10.39 19.28 22.78
CA ILE A 347 10.57 17.84 23.06
C ILE A 347 11.97 17.42 22.63
N GLY A 348 12.69 16.77 23.56
CA GLY A 348 13.97 16.10 23.33
C GLY A 348 13.95 14.66 23.87
N PRO A 349 14.97 13.85 23.55
CA PRO A 349 15.12 12.52 24.14
C PRO A 349 15.51 12.58 25.62
N VAL A 350 16.12 13.68 26.06
CA VAL A 350 16.61 13.89 27.43
C VAL A 350 16.21 15.26 27.96
N THR A 351 16.02 15.36 29.28
CA THR A 351 15.89 16.63 30.00
C THR A 351 17.26 17.31 30.12
N ALA A 352 17.25 18.58 30.56
CA ALA A 352 18.48 19.33 30.84
C ALA A 352 19.39 18.65 31.89
N ASP A 353 18.82 17.83 32.77
CA ASP A 353 19.54 17.07 33.79
C ASP A 353 19.96 15.66 33.32
N GLY A 354 19.67 15.32 32.05
CA GLY A 354 20.05 14.05 31.42
C GLY A 354 19.09 12.88 31.66
N GLU A 355 17.89 13.14 32.20
CA GLU A 355 16.87 12.11 32.37
C GLU A 355 16.13 11.85 31.05
N SER A 356 15.87 10.59 30.71
CA SER A 356 15.10 10.23 29.51
C SER A 356 13.65 10.75 29.62
N ILE A 357 13.15 11.41 28.58
CA ILE A 357 11.77 11.93 28.55
C ILE A 357 10.77 10.84 28.15
N LEU A 358 11.16 9.91 27.26
CA LEU A 358 10.35 8.76 26.83
C LEU A 358 11.27 7.55 26.54
N GLY A 359 10.85 6.36 26.98
CA GLY A 359 11.65 5.13 26.87
C GLY A 359 12.59 4.92 28.06
N ALA A 360 12.50 3.75 28.68
CA ALA A 360 13.48 3.23 29.63
C ALA A 360 14.51 2.35 28.89
#